data_AF-A0A965UUU2-F1
#
_entry.id   AF-A0A965UUU2-F1
#
_cell.length_a   1.000
_cell.length_b   1.000
_cell.length_c   1.000
_cell.angle_alpha   90.00
_cell.angle_beta   90.00
_cell.angle_gamma   90.00
#
_symmetry.space_group_name_H-M   'P 1'
#
loop_
_entity.id
_entity.type
_entity.pdbx_description
1 polymer ?
#
loop_
_entity_poly.entity_id
_entity_poly.type
_entity_poly.pdbx_seq_one_letter_code
_entity_poly.pdbx_strand_id
1 'polypeptide(L)'
;GRYAYLLAGIASSLWVGGVASWAAFEIGSGAAALDPLRLALYALIALAPAGLAVMLAHAVRQGANLAAETRRARGLAEALVAPTALAAQQTGQVLLTLRNDIDQAALAAERARNDMALLREVLVQETNRLNEAAETAGRTARRLSEQLGREREGMQTLGLQLDTQSAGVLDAVERQSRMIVDASDLAQTQLREAEAALAARAADLAAAAGEAQDAARLAADDLARQTLRLENTGAGVAEQIQSVEEGLGQQRAALVTAAYALRTDQEDFSAQVESQRAQLTEQLDAARTVHSELGETSVRSTESIKDLVEAASDQFRALVDMSQREADSFDAATKVSLDRFEHLAAEARDTLVEETRRALAALQATAEDSRIAAADAASQAQIRADRLGEALFDAAQKADAAADSRIEGARRIVNETAAMVDHAGQNAIEKLERTMDRMIKALGEVDASITDLDERAARLPDEARARAEDVRATVEEGLAALAAASRKAAEDTEALDVGFQERVRRNYDMLTEAVRLMGVVSGEPASARRREPAPAPESRPAVAEERGFGLRGRLRLEPT
;
A
#
# COMPACT_ATOMS: atom_id res chain seq x y z
N GLY A 1 29.98 -43.36 -104.43
CA GLY A 1 28.72 -43.51 -105.21
C GLY A 1 28.77 -42.84 -106.57
N ARG A 2 28.84 -41.50 -106.62
CA ARG A 2 28.58 -40.72 -107.87
C ARG A 2 29.50 -41.04 -109.06
N TYR A 3 30.75 -41.41 -108.81
CA TYR A 3 31.74 -41.75 -109.86
C TYR A 3 31.91 -43.25 -110.11
N ALA A 4 31.16 -44.12 -109.41
CA ALA A 4 31.37 -45.56 -109.47
C ALA A 4 31.08 -46.16 -110.86
N TYR A 5 29.99 -45.75 -111.52
CA TYR A 5 29.70 -46.20 -112.89
C TYR A 5 30.65 -45.60 -113.93
N LEU A 6 31.13 -44.37 -113.69
CA LEU A 6 32.08 -43.71 -114.58
C LEU A 6 33.42 -44.46 -114.60
N LEU A 7 33.94 -44.80 -113.42
CA LEU A 7 35.16 -45.59 -113.27
C LEU A 7 34.99 -47.02 -113.80
N ALA A 8 33.86 -47.67 -113.53
CA ALA A 8 33.58 -49.00 -114.08
C ALA A 8 33.46 -49.00 -115.61
N GLY A 9 32.86 -47.96 -116.19
CA GLY A 9 32.78 -47.78 -117.64
C GLY A 9 34.15 -47.63 -118.28
N ILE A 10 35.01 -46.79 -117.70
CA ILE A 10 36.40 -46.59 -118.16
C ILE A 10 37.22 -47.88 -118.02
N ALA A 11 37.12 -48.57 -116.88
CA ALA A 11 37.83 -49.83 -116.67
C ALA A 11 37.37 -50.92 -117.65
N SER A 12 36.05 -51.01 -117.90
CA SER A 12 35.47 -51.98 -118.83
C SER A 12 35.87 -51.69 -120.27
N SER A 13 35.85 -50.43 -120.70
CA SER A 13 36.23 -50.05 -122.07
C SER A 13 37.72 -50.27 -122.32
N LEU A 14 38.57 -49.98 -121.33
CA LEU A 14 40.01 -50.20 -121.41
C LEU A 14 40.35 -51.70 -121.46
N TRP A 15 39.62 -52.53 -120.70
CA TRP A 15 39.77 -53.98 -120.73
C TRP A 15 39.33 -54.58 -122.06
N VAL A 16 38.11 -54.27 -122.51
CA VAL A 16 37.57 -54.76 -123.79
C VAL A 16 38.45 -54.29 -124.95
N GLY A 17 38.91 -53.03 -124.93
CA GLY A 17 39.85 -52.49 -125.91
C GLY A 17 41.19 -53.22 -125.91
N GLY A 18 41.72 -53.59 -124.73
CA GLY A 18 42.95 -54.37 -124.61
C GLY A 18 42.81 -55.78 -125.20
N VAL A 19 41.74 -56.49 -124.88
CA VAL A 19 41.45 -57.84 -125.43
C VAL A 19 41.24 -57.77 -126.94
N ALA A 20 40.48 -56.78 -127.43
CA ALA A 20 40.24 -56.58 -128.86
C ALA A 20 41.54 -56.25 -129.62
N SER A 21 42.40 -55.39 -129.07
CA SER A 21 43.69 -55.05 -129.68
C SER A 21 44.63 -56.25 -129.74
N TRP A 22 44.65 -57.09 -128.68
CA TRP A 22 45.47 -58.29 -128.65
C TRP A 22 44.96 -59.35 -129.64
N ALA A 23 43.65 -59.57 -129.72
CA ALA A 23 43.05 -60.44 -130.72
C ALA A 23 43.32 -59.96 -132.16
N ALA A 24 43.26 -58.65 -132.42
CA ALA A 24 43.59 -58.07 -133.72
C ALA A 24 45.07 -58.28 -134.10
N PHE A 25 45.99 -58.15 -133.13
CA PHE A 25 47.42 -58.42 -133.34
C PHE A 25 47.68 -59.90 -133.67
N GLU A 26 47.04 -60.83 -132.97
CA GLU A 26 47.23 -62.26 -133.18
C GLU A 26 46.71 -62.71 -134.57
N ILE A 27 45.58 -62.15 -135.00
CA ILE A 27 45.01 -62.38 -136.34
C ILE A 27 45.89 -61.75 -137.43
N GLY A 28 46.36 -60.50 -137.24
CA GLY A 28 47.16 -59.77 -138.22
C GLY A 28 48.59 -60.29 -138.40
N SER A 29 49.17 -60.89 -137.36
CA SER A 29 50.52 -61.48 -137.40
C SER A 29 50.58 -62.86 -138.07
N GLY A 30 49.43 -63.43 -138.47
CA GLY A 30 49.34 -64.75 -139.08
C GLY A 30 49.59 -65.93 -138.13
N ALA A 31 49.76 -65.65 -136.82
CA ALA A 31 50.01 -66.65 -135.79
C ALA A 31 48.76 -67.49 -135.43
N ALA A 32 47.57 -67.05 -135.85
CA ALA A 32 46.29 -67.67 -135.51
C ALA A 32 45.35 -67.77 -136.73
N ALA A 33 44.71 -68.94 -136.90
CA ALA A 33 43.60 -69.10 -137.83
C ALA A 33 42.29 -68.55 -137.24
N LEU A 34 41.40 -68.04 -138.10
CA LEU A 34 40.06 -67.59 -137.74
C LEU A 34 39.15 -68.80 -137.46
N ASP A 35 39.20 -69.30 -136.22
CA ASP A 35 38.31 -70.35 -135.70
C ASP A 35 37.14 -69.71 -134.91
N PRO A 36 35.86 -70.02 -135.23
CA PRO A 36 34.69 -69.54 -134.51
C PRO A 36 34.74 -69.75 -132.99
N LEU A 37 35.32 -70.87 -132.52
CA LEU A 37 35.41 -71.17 -131.09
C LEU A 37 36.31 -70.17 -130.36
N ARG A 38 37.39 -69.74 -131.01
CA ARG A 38 38.37 -68.81 -130.45
C ARG A 38 37.80 -67.40 -130.31
N LEU A 39 36.99 -66.97 -131.28
CA LEU A 39 36.24 -65.71 -131.20
C LEU A 39 35.24 -65.70 -130.03
N ALA A 40 34.55 -66.83 -129.80
CA ALA A 40 33.65 -66.95 -128.64
C ALA A 40 34.42 -66.86 -127.31
N LEU A 41 35.62 -67.45 -127.24
CA LEU A 41 36.48 -67.36 -126.06
C LEU A 41 36.95 -65.92 -125.81
N TYR A 42 37.36 -65.19 -126.86
CA TYR A 42 37.73 -63.77 -126.74
C TYR A 42 36.55 -62.89 -126.35
N ALA A 43 35.36 -63.14 -126.88
CA ALA A 43 34.16 -62.43 -126.47
C ALA A 43 33.85 -62.68 -124.97
N LEU A 44 33.98 -63.92 -124.50
CA LEU A 44 33.78 -64.26 -123.09
C LEU A 44 34.82 -63.57 -122.18
N ILE A 45 36.11 -63.62 -122.55
CA ILE A 45 37.21 -63.00 -121.80
C ILE A 45 37.09 -61.47 -121.77
N ALA A 46 36.61 -60.86 -122.86
CA ALA A 46 36.37 -59.43 -122.92
C ALA A 46 35.17 -59.01 -122.04
N LEU A 47 34.06 -59.76 -122.12
CA LEU A 47 32.80 -59.37 -121.48
C LEU A 47 32.72 -59.72 -119.99
N ALA A 48 33.33 -60.83 -119.54
CA ALA A 48 33.19 -61.27 -118.15
C ALA A 48 33.76 -60.24 -117.13
N PRO A 49 34.97 -59.69 -117.30
CA PRO A 49 35.51 -58.69 -116.38
C PRO A 49 34.79 -57.34 -116.48
N ALA A 50 34.32 -56.97 -117.67
CA ALA A 50 33.49 -55.78 -117.86
C ALA A 50 32.15 -55.89 -117.10
N GLY A 51 31.49 -57.05 -117.17
CA GLY A 51 30.27 -57.31 -116.41
C GLY A 51 30.47 -57.23 -114.89
N LEU A 52 31.59 -57.77 -114.39
CA LEU A 52 31.94 -57.70 -112.96
C LEU A 52 32.19 -56.27 -112.49
N ALA A 53 32.88 -55.45 -113.28
CA ALA A 53 33.15 -54.04 -112.95
C ALA A 53 31.83 -53.24 -112.81
N VAL A 54 30.87 -53.47 -113.71
CA VAL A 54 29.55 -52.82 -113.64
C VAL A 54 28.75 -53.29 -112.43
N MET A 55 28.77 -54.59 -112.11
CA MET A 55 28.12 -55.12 -110.90
C MET A 55 28.72 -54.55 -109.61
N LEU A 56 30.05 -54.45 -109.51
CA LEU A 56 30.73 -53.82 -108.38
C LEU A 56 30.33 -52.35 -108.23
N ALA A 57 30.25 -51.60 -109.33
CA ALA A 57 29.77 -50.23 -109.30
C ALA A 57 28.30 -50.13 -108.82
N HIS A 58 27.46 -51.08 -109.22
CA HIS A 58 26.07 -51.17 -108.77
C HIS A 58 26.00 -51.42 -107.25
N ALA A 59 26.76 -52.39 -106.75
CA ALA A 59 26.81 -52.72 -105.32
C ALA A 59 27.35 -51.58 -104.46
N VAL A 60 28.42 -50.90 -104.89
CA VAL A 60 28.99 -49.73 -104.18
C VAL A 60 28.00 -48.57 -104.13
N ARG A 61 27.22 -48.36 -105.20
CA ARG A 61 26.20 -47.31 -105.21
C ARG A 61 25.00 -47.67 -104.33
N GLN A 62 24.55 -48.92 -104.37
CA GLN A 62 23.48 -49.39 -103.49
C GLN A 62 23.89 -49.30 -102.00
N GLY A 63 25.12 -49.71 -101.66
CA GLY A 63 25.65 -49.58 -100.30
C GLY A 63 25.76 -48.12 -99.84
N ALA A 64 26.17 -47.20 -100.72
CA ALA A 64 26.22 -45.78 -100.39
C ALA A 64 24.84 -45.16 -100.14
N ASN A 65 23.82 -45.59 -100.89
CA ASN A 65 22.44 -45.14 -100.69
C ASN A 65 21.85 -45.68 -99.38
N LEU A 66 22.04 -46.97 -99.10
CA LEU A 66 21.62 -47.58 -97.83
C LEU A 66 22.28 -46.89 -96.62
N ALA A 67 23.57 -46.54 -96.71
CA ALA A 67 24.27 -45.81 -95.65
C ALA A 67 23.77 -44.36 -95.47
N ALA A 68 23.23 -43.73 -96.51
CA ALA A 68 22.58 -42.42 -96.39
C ALA A 68 21.20 -42.55 -95.73
N GLU A 69 20.43 -43.57 -96.12
CA GLU A 69 19.12 -43.90 -95.55
C GLU A 69 19.23 -44.19 -94.04
N THR A 70 20.21 -44.99 -93.61
CA THR A 70 20.41 -45.33 -92.19
C THR A 70 20.83 -44.13 -91.34
N ARG A 71 21.68 -43.25 -91.87
CA ARG A 71 22.03 -41.99 -91.18
C ARG A 71 20.82 -41.06 -91.04
N ARG A 72 19.95 -40.99 -92.05
CA ARG A 72 18.72 -40.20 -92.00
C ARG A 72 17.71 -40.77 -91.00
N ALA A 73 17.53 -42.09 -90.99
CA ALA A 73 16.67 -42.78 -90.04
C ALA A 73 17.16 -42.60 -88.59
N ARG A 74 18.48 -42.64 -88.36
CA ARG A 74 19.07 -42.38 -87.04
C ARG A 74 18.84 -40.94 -86.57
N GLY A 75 19.02 -39.95 -87.45
CA GLY A 75 18.74 -38.54 -87.12
C GLY A 75 17.27 -38.29 -86.77
N LEU A 76 16.33 -38.94 -87.47
CA LEU A 76 14.91 -38.88 -87.13
C LEU A 76 14.58 -39.58 -85.80
N ALA A 77 15.23 -40.70 -85.50
CA ALA A 77 15.06 -41.38 -84.21
C ALA A 77 15.61 -40.54 -83.04
N GLU A 78 16.77 -39.91 -83.20
CA GLU A 78 17.34 -39.00 -82.19
C GLU A 78 16.45 -37.75 -81.99
N ALA A 79 15.86 -37.22 -83.07
CA ALA A 79 14.91 -36.10 -83.00
C ALA A 79 13.58 -36.45 -82.29
N LEU A 80 13.15 -37.71 -82.32
CA LEU A 80 11.94 -38.17 -81.62
C LEU A 80 12.17 -38.46 -80.13
N VAL A 81 13.40 -38.75 -79.71
CA VAL A 81 13.75 -39.06 -78.31
C VAL A 81 14.14 -37.81 -77.51
N ALA A 82 14.67 -36.77 -78.16
CA ALA A 82 15.11 -35.55 -77.46
C ALA A 82 13.99 -34.80 -76.69
N PRO A 83 12.75 -34.62 -77.23
CA PRO A 83 11.70 -33.89 -76.52
C PRO A 83 11.13 -34.66 -75.32
N THR A 84 11.05 -35.99 -75.41
CA THR A 84 10.55 -36.85 -74.33
C THR A 84 11.55 -36.99 -73.19
N ALA A 85 12.86 -37.00 -73.50
CA ALA A 85 13.91 -36.94 -72.51
C ALA A 85 13.90 -35.61 -71.72
N LEU A 86 13.73 -34.47 -72.41
CA LEU A 86 13.63 -33.15 -71.77
C LEU A 86 12.38 -33.04 -70.89
N ALA A 87 11.22 -33.51 -71.39
CA ALA A 87 9.98 -33.52 -70.61
C ALA A 87 10.10 -34.41 -69.37
N ALA A 88 10.70 -35.60 -69.48
CA ALA A 88 10.93 -36.49 -68.34
C ALA A 88 11.88 -35.86 -67.29
N GLN A 89 12.92 -35.16 -67.72
CA GLN A 89 13.83 -34.43 -66.82
C GLN A 89 13.10 -33.29 -66.09
N GLN A 90 12.29 -32.50 -66.80
CA GLN A 90 11.51 -31.41 -66.20
C GLN A 90 10.46 -31.94 -65.22
N THR A 91 9.73 -32.99 -65.57
CA THR A 91 8.79 -33.64 -64.64
C THR A 91 9.51 -34.22 -63.41
N GLY A 92 10.69 -34.82 -63.59
CA GLY A 92 11.52 -35.28 -62.48
C GLY A 92 11.95 -34.16 -61.55
N GLN A 93 12.35 -33.00 -62.09
CA GLN A 93 12.73 -31.83 -61.30
C GLN A 93 11.55 -31.21 -60.55
N VAL A 94 10.36 -31.17 -61.16
CA VAL A 94 9.13 -30.72 -60.49
C VAL A 94 8.75 -31.68 -59.37
N LEU A 95 8.85 -33.00 -59.56
CA LEU A 95 8.60 -33.99 -58.51
C LEU A 95 9.58 -33.88 -57.34
N LEU A 96 10.87 -33.67 -57.62
CA LEU A 96 11.87 -33.45 -56.57
C LEU A 96 11.62 -32.15 -55.81
N THR A 97 11.21 -31.09 -56.50
CA THR A 97 10.84 -29.81 -55.88
C THR A 97 9.60 -29.97 -55.00
N LEU A 98 8.53 -30.59 -55.53
CA LEU A 98 7.32 -30.88 -54.76
C LEU A 98 7.61 -31.76 -53.54
N ARG A 99 8.50 -32.76 -53.68
CA ARG A 99 8.91 -33.61 -52.56
C ARG A 99 9.62 -32.77 -51.48
N ASN A 100 10.56 -31.92 -51.87
CA ASN A 100 11.25 -31.04 -50.94
C ASN A 100 10.27 -30.05 -50.26
N ASP A 101 9.33 -29.50 -51.01
CA ASP A 101 8.29 -28.60 -50.47
C ASP A 101 7.36 -29.33 -49.48
N ILE A 102 7.00 -30.59 -49.76
CA ILE A 102 6.22 -31.43 -48.84
C ILE A 102 7.02 -31.73 -47.57
N ASP A 103 8.31 -32.07 -47.70
CA ASP A 103 9.18 -32.33 -46.56
C ASP A 103 9.36 -31.07 -45.71
N GLN A 104 9.50 -29.89 -46.33
CA GLN A 104 9.53 -28.60 -45.64
C GLN A 104 8.21 -28.26 -44.97
N ALA A 105 7.08 -28.50 -45.63
CA ALA A 105 5.75 -28.29 -45.04
C ALA A 105 5.50 -29.23 -43.86
N ALA A 106 5.94 -30.49 -43.94
CA ALA A 106 5.86 -31.45 -42.84
C ALA A 106 6.71 -30.99 -41.64
N LEU A 107 7.95 -30.56 -41.88
CA LEU A 107 8.83 -30.01 -40.83
C LEU A 107 8.24 -28.72 -40.21
N ALA A 108 7.66 -27.84 -41.03
CA ALA A 108 7.00 -26.63 -40.55
C ALA A 108 5.77 -26.96 -39.70
N ALA A 109 4.98 -27.97 -40.09
CA ALA A 109 3.83 -28.45 -39.32
C ALA A 109 4.25 -29.10 -37.99
N GLU A 110 5.34 -29.87 -37.96
CA GLU A 110 5.88 -30.42 -36.71
C GLU A 110 6.41 -29.32 -35.78
N ARG A 111 7.13 -28.33 -36.31
CA ARG A 111 7.55 -27.17 -35.53
C ARG A 111 6.36 -26.42 -34.96
N ALA A 112 5.35 -26.11 -35.78
CA ALA A 112 4.13 -25.45 -35.31
C ALA A 112 3.40 -26.27 -34.24
N ARG A 113 3.38 -27.60 -34.35
CA ARG A 113 2.82 -28.48 -33.31
C ARG A 113 3.61 -28.40 -32.00
N ASN A 114 4.93 -28.41 -32.06
CA ASN A 114 5.78 -28.27 -30.88
C ASN A 114 5.63 -26.88 -30.24
N ASP A 115 5.57 -25.82 -31.03
CA ASP A 115 5.34 -24.46 -30.56
C ASP A 115 3.97 -24.32 -29.89
N MET A 116 2.92 -24.93 -30.45
CA MET A 116 1.60 -24.97 -29.83
C MET A 116 1.58 -25.76 -28.51
N ALA A 117 2.38 -26.83 -28.41
CA ALA A 117 2.54 -27.58 -27.15
C ALA A 117 3.23 -26.73 -26.07
N LEU A 118 4.31 -26.02 -26.44
CA LEU A 118 5.01 -25.08 -25.56
C LEU A 118 4.10 -23.91 -25.13
N LEU A 119 3.35 -23.32 -26.07
CA LEU A 119 2.37 -22.27 -25.76
C LEU A 119 1.29 -22.77 -24.81
N ARG A 120 0.79 -23.99 -25.00
CA ARG A 120 -0.19 -24.60 -24.09
C ARG A 120 0.39 -24.77 -22.69
N GLU A 121 1.64 -25.20 -22.57
CA GLU A 121 2.32 -25.32 -21.29
C GLU A 121 2.50 -23.96 -20.60
N VAL A 122 2.96 -22.95 -21.34
CA VAL A 122 3.09 -21.57 -20.84
C VAL A 122 1.73 -21.02 -20.40
N LEU A 123 0.66 -21.24 -21.17
CA LEU A 123 -0.68 -20.80 -20.81
C LEU A 123 -1.20 -21.47 -19.54
N VAL A 124 -0.91 -22.77 -19.35
CA VAL A 124 -1.27 -23.48 -18.10
C VAL A 124 -0.50 -22.90 -16.92
N GLN A 125 0.81 -22.66 -17.07
CA GLN A 125 1.62 -22.05 -16.01
C GLN A 125 1.14 -20.64 -15.67
N GLU A 126 0.83 -19.82 -16.68
CA GLU A 126 0.34 -18.46 -16.48
C GLU A 126 -1.06 -18.46 -15.85
N THR A 127 -1.95 -19.37 -16.25
CA THR A 127 -3.27 -19.53 -15.63
C THR A 127 -3.14 -19.92 -14.16
N ASN A 128 -2.20 -20.81 -13.82
CA ASN A 128 -1.95 -21.19 -12.42
C ASN A 128 -1.42 -19.99 -11.61
N ARG A 129 -0.48 -19.21 -12.15
CA ARG A 129 0.02 -17.98 -11.50
C ARG A 129 -1.08 -16.95 -11.30
N LEU A 130 -1.95 -16.75 -12.29
CA LEU A 130 -3.10 -15.87 -12.18
C LEU A 130 -4.08 -16.35 -11.09
N ASN A 131 -4.31 -17.66 -10.99
CA ASN A 131 -5.15 -18.22 -9.94
C ASN A 131 -4.55 -18.04 -8.53
N GLU A 132 -3.24 -18.28 -8.37
CA GLU A 132 -2.52 -18.04 -7.11
C GLU A 132 -2.54 -16.55 -6.71
N ALA A 133 -2.37 -15.65 -7.67
CA ALA A 133 -2.47 -14.21 -7.46
C ALA A 133 -3.90 -13.81 -7.03
N ALA A 134 -4.93 -14.38 -7.66
CA ALA A 134 -6.33 -14.15 -7.31
C ALA A 134 -6.66 -14.67 -5.90
N GLU A 135 -6.17 -15.85 -5.52
CA GLU A 135 -6.33 -16.40 -4.17
C GLU A 135 -5.62 -15.54 -3.11
N THR A 136 -4.43 -15.03 -3.44
CA THR A 136 -3.67 -14.14 -2.55
C THR A 136 -4.36 -12.79 -2.39
N ALA A 137 -4.87 -12.21 -3.48
CA ALA A 137 -5.68 -11.01 -3.44
C ALA A 137 -6.96 -11.23 -2.62
N GLY A 138 -7.65 -12.37 -2.80
CA GLY A 138 -8.84 -12.74 -2.04
C GLY A 138 -8.58 -12.88 -0.54
N ARG A 139 -7.47 -13.53 -0.14
CA ARG A 139 -7.05 -13.63 1.26
C ARG A 139 -6.72 -12.25 1.85
N THR A 140 -6.06 -11.40 1.07
CA THR A 140 -5.69 -10.04 1.49
C THR A 140 -6.93 -9.17 1.68
N ALA A 141 -7.89 -9.23 0.76
CA ALA A 141 -9.16 -8.52 0.86
C ALA A 141 -9.97 -8.95 2.09
N ARG A 142 -10.04 -10.26 2.39
CA ARG A 142 -10.69 -10.76 3.61
C ARG A 142 -10.00 -10.24 4.87
N ARG A 143 -8.67 -10.31 4.93
CA ARG A 143 -7.90 -9.79 6.08
C ARG A 143 -8.11 -8.29 6.29
N LEU A 144 -8.13 -7.51 5.19
CA LEU A 144 -8.43 -6.08 5.24
C LEU A 144 -9.86 -5.83 5.74
N SER A 145 -10.84 -6.61 5.28
CA SER A 145 -12.23 -6.51 5.74
C SER A 145 -12.36 -6.80 7.24
N GLU A 146 -11.68 -7.84 7.73
CA GLU A 146 -11.63 -8.18 9.15
C GLU A 146 -10.93 -7.10 9.99
N GLN A 147 -9.84 -6.52 9.48
CA GLN A 147 -9.12 -5.44 10.16
C GLN A 147 -9.97 -4.17 10.23
N LEU A 148 -10.61 -3.76 9.13
CA LEU A 148 -11.54 -2.63 9.10
C LEU A 148 -12.77 -2.88 9.99
N GLY A 149 -13.23 -4.14 10.09
CA GLY A 149 -14.27 -4.54 11.03
C GLY A 149 -13.87 -4.27 12.47
N ARG A 150 -12.67 -4.72 12.87
CA ARG A 150 -12.11 -4.48 14.20
C ARG A 150 -11.84 -3.00 14.48
N GLU A 151 -11.34 -2.25 13.50
CA GLU A 151 -11.18 -0.79 13.66
C GLU A 151 -12.52 -0.07 13.85
N ARG A 152 -13.56 -0.44 13.09
CA ARG A 152 -14.91 0.12 13.30
C ARG A 152 -15.47 -0.20 14.68
N GLU A 153 -15.30 -1.43 15.16
CA GLU A 153 -15.71 -1.83 16.52
C GLU A 153 -14.93 -1.06 17.60
N GLY A 154 -13.63 -0.85 17.39
CA GLY A 154 -12.79 -0.01 18.24
C GLY A 154 -13.25 1.45 18.25
N MET A 155 -13.57 2.02 17.08
CA MET A 155 -14.12 3.38 16.96
C MET A 155 -15.49 3.51 17.62
N GLN A 156 -16.36 2.51 17.49
CA GLN A 156 -17.66 2.50 18.17
C GLN A 156 -17.48 2.47 19.69
N THR A 157 -16.56 1.65 20.20
CA THR A 157 -16.22 1.60 21.63
C THR A 157 -15.67 2.95 22.12
N LEU A 158 -14.75 3.56 21.37
CA LEU A 158 -14.22 4.89 21.68
C LEU A 158 -15.33 5.95 21.68
N GLY A 159 -16.25 5.89 20.72
CA GLY A 159 -17.42 6.77 20.65
C GLY A 159 -18.31 6.66 21.91
N LEU A 160 -18.60 5.44 22.36
CA LEU A 160 -19.35 5.21 23.60
C LEU A 160 -18.61 5.73 24.85
N GLN A 161 -17.29 5.56 24.89
CA GLN A 161 -16.47 6.10 25.99
C GLN A 161 -16.45 7.63 26.01
N LEU A 162 -16.32 8.27 24.85
CA LEU A 162 -16.36 9.74 24.73
C LEU A 162 -17.74 10.29 25.09
N ASP A 163 -18.82 9.61 24.70
CA ASP A 163 -20.18 10.00 25.07
C ASP A 163 -20.40 9.90 26.59
N THR A 164 -19.95 8.78 27.19
CA THR A 164 -19.98 8.59 28.66
C THR A 164 -19.15 9.65 29.39
N GLN A 165 -17.95 9.97 28.89
CA GLN A 165 -17.12 11.04 29.46
C GLN A 165 -17.77 12.40 29.32
N SER A 166 -18.37 12.70 28.16
CA SER A 166 -19.06 13.98 27.92
C SER A 166 -20.27 14.14 28.84
N ALA A 167 -21.05 13.08 29.02
CA ALA A 167 -22.15 13.03 29.99
C ALA A 167 -21.65 13.23 31.43
N GLY A 168 -20.54 12.58 31.80
CA GLY A 168 -19.90 12.76 33.11
C GLY A 168 -19.40 14.18 33.36
N VAL A 169 -18.82 14.83 32.33
CA VAL A 169 -18.39 16.24 32.41
C VAL A 169 -19.61 17.17 32.53
N LEU A 170 -20.66 16.95 31.75
CA LEU A 170 -21.90 17.74 31.85
C LEU A 170 -22.52 17.65 33.25
N ASP A 171 -22.61 16.46 33.83
CA ASP A 171 -23.14 16.25 35.18
C ASP A 171 -22.22 16.88 36.25
N ALA A 172 -20.89 16.80 36.09
CA ALA A 172 -19.94 17.47 36.97
C ALA A 172 -20.08 19.01 36.90
N VAL A 173 -20.24 19.57 35.69
CA VAL A 173 -20.46 21.00 35.47
C VAL A 173 -21.80 21.44 36.03
N GLU A 174 -22.87 20.66 35.87
CA GLU A 174 -24.18 20.97 36.47
C GLU A 174 -24.09 20.98 38.01
N ARG A 175 -23.46 19.96 38.59
CA ARG A 175 -23.21 19.91 40.04
C ARG A 175 -22.37 21.08 40.53
N GLN A 176 -21.31 21.44 39.81
CA GLN A 176 -20.47 22.59 40.13
C GLN A 176 -21.22 23.91 39.98
N SER A 177 -22.04 24.08 38.95
CA SER A 177 -22.87 25.27 38.76
C SER A 177 -23.87 25.42 39.90
N ARG A 178 -24.53 24.32 40.31
CA ARG A 178 -25.48 24.32 41.44
C ARG A 178 -24.76 24.67 42.75
N MET A 179 -23.59 24.08 42.99
CA MET A 179 -22.76 24.40 44.17
C MET A 179 -22.28 25.87 44.17
N ILE A 180 -21.95 26.45 43.02
CA ILE A 180 -21.56 27.86 42.89
C ILE A 180 -22.75 28.77 43.18
N VAL A 181 -23.95 28.42 42.72
CA VAL A 181 -25.18 29.16 43.04
C VAL A 181 -25.45 29.09 44.54
N ASP A 182 -25.42 27.90 45.14
CA ASP A 182 -25.62 27.73 46.59
C ASP A 182 -24.56 28.50 47.41
N ALA A 183 -23.30 28.47 46.97
CA ALA A 183 -22.22 29.22 47.60
C ALA A 183 -22.38 30.74 47.43
N SER A 184 -22.92 31.19 46.29
CA SER A 184 -23.20 32.60 46.03
C SER A 184 -24.38 33.10 46.86
N ASP A 185 -25.45 32.31 46.99
CA ASP A 185 -26.60 32.60 47.84
C ASP A 185 -26.19 32.64 49.32
N LEU A 186 -25.33 31.71 49.75
CA LEU A 186 -24.75 31.72 51.08
C LEU A 186 -23.88 32.96 51.28
N ALA A 187 -23.02 33.32 50.33
CA ALA A 187 -22.19 34.52 50.40
C ALA A 187 -23.03 35.81 50.44
N GLN A 188 -24.09 35.91 49.64
CA GLN A 188 -25.03 37.04 49.67
C GLN A 188 -25.75 37.15 51.01
N THR A 189 -26.16 36.02 51.59
CA THR A 189 -26.78 35.99 52.92
C THR A 189 -25.78 36.45 53.98
N GLN A 190 -24.55 35.93 53.96
CA GLN A 190 -23.48 36.34 54.86
C GLN A 190 -23.11 37.81 54.71
N LEU A 191 -23.12 38.35 53.49
CA LEU A 191 -22.89 39.78 53.25
C LEU A 191 -24.02 40.64 53.83
N ARG A 192 -25.28 40.24 53.68
CA ARG A 192 -26.43 40.96 54.27
C ARG A 192 -26.41 40.89 55.80
N GLU A 193 -26.06 39.74 56.38
CA GLU A 193 -25.88 39.60 57.83
C GLU A 193 -24.73 40.48 58.34
N ALA A 194 -23.60 40.48 57.64
CA ALA A 194 -22.47 41.33 57.96
C ALA A 194 -22.84 42.82 57.84
N GLU A 195 -23.59 43.21 56.81
CA GLU A 195 -24.07 44.57 56.59
C GLU A 195 -25.02 45.00 57.71
N ALA A 196 -25.97 44.15 58.11
CA ALA A 196 -26.88 44.42 59.23
C ALA A 196 -26.11 44.56 60.56
N ALA A 197 -25.13 43.69 60.81
CA ALA A 197 -24.28 43.78 62.00
C ALA A 197 -23.42 45.05 62.00
N LEU A 198 -22.94 45.48 60.83
CA LEU A 198 -22.14 46.69 60.67
C LEU A 198 -23.00 47.95 60.82
N ALA A 199 -24.23 47.95 60.31
CA ALA A 199 -25.21 49.00 60.52
C ALA A 199 -25.60 49.13 62.00
N ALA A 200 -25.82 48.00 62.70
CA ALA A 200 -26.08 48.00 64.14
C ALA A 200 -24.89 48.60 64.92
N ARG A 201 -23.66 48.17 64.61
CA ARG A 201 -22.46 48.77 65.21
C ARG A 201 -22.31 50.26 64.92
N ALA A 202 -22.63 50.71 63.71
CA ALA A 202 -22.58 52.11 63.36
C ALA A 202 -23.63 52.92 64.14
N ALA A 203 -24.83 52.36 64.33
CA ALA A 203 -25.88 52.97 65.16
C ALA A 203 -25.46 53.05 66.64
N ASP A 204 -24.90 51.97 67.20
CA ASP A 204 -24.37 51.96 68.57
C ASP A 204 -23.25 53.01 68.75
N LEU A 205 -22.36 53.13 67.77
CA LEU A 205 -21.27 54.11 67.79
C LEU A 205 -21.79 55.55 67.67
N ALA A 206 -22.83 55.78 66.86
CA ALA A 206 -23.51 57.07 66.77
C ALA A 206 -24.23 57.43 68.09
N ALA A 207 -24.88 56.45 68.74
CA ALA A 207 -25.52 56.63 70.04
C ALA A 207 -24.48 56.97 71.12
N ALA A 208 -23.38 56.21 71.20
CA ALA A 208 -22.29 56.48 72.13
C ALA A 208 -21.63 57.85 71.87
N ALA A 209 -21.48 58.26 70.60
CA ALA A 209 -21.00 59.58 70.25
C ALA A 209 -21.98 60.69 70.69
N GLY A 210 -23.29 60.46 70.56
CA GLY A 210 -24.33 61.35 71.07
C GLY A 210 -24.27 61.50 72.59
N GLU A 211 -24.20 60.39 73.32
CA GLU A 211 -24.04 60.39 74.78
C GLU A 211 -22.77 61.13 75.22
N ALA A 212 -21.65 60.92 74.51
CA ALA A 212 -20.40 61.63 74.78
C ALA A 212 -20.52 63.13 74.53
N GLN A 213 -21.22 63.56 73.47
CA GLN A 213 -21.46 64.98 73.19
C GLN A 213 -22.37 65.61 74.25
N ASP A 214 -23.42 64.92 74.68
CA ASP A 214 -24.33 65.42 75.72
C ASP A 214 -23.62 65.50 77.08
N ALA A 215 -22.79 64.50 77.42
CA ALA A 215 -21.93 64.56 78.60
C ALA A 215 -20.95 65.73 78.55
N ALA A 216 -20.35 66.01 77.37
CA ALA A 216 -19.48 67.15 77.18
C ALA A 216 -20.22 68.49 77.32
N ARG A 217 -21.47 68.59 76.83
CA ARG A 217 -22.32 69.78 77.03
C ARG A 217 -22.67 70.00 78.49
N LEU A 218 -23.09 68.94 79.20
CA LEU A 218 -23.38 69.01 80.64
C LEU A 218 -22.16 69.44 81.45
N ALA A 219 -20.98 68.92 81.11
CA ALA A 219 -19.72 69.34 81.72
C ALA A 219 -19.39 70.80 81.42
N ALA A 220 -19.63 71.28 80.20
CA ALA A 220 -19.44 72.67 79.83
C ALA A 220 -20.40 73.62 80.59
N ASP A 221 -21.67 73.24 80.72
CA ASP A 221 -22.66 73.99 81.51
C ASP A 221 -22.31 74.01 83.00
N ASP A 222 -21.78 72.91 83.53
CA ASP A 222 -21.30 72.87 84.91
C ASP A 222 -20.09 73.77 85.13
N LEU A 223 -19.12 73.77 84.22
CA LEU A 223 -17.98 74.69 84.24
C LEU A 223 -18.44 76.15 84.15
N ALA A 224 -19.43 76.47 83.30
CA ALA A 224 -20.00 77.81 83.21
C ALA A 224 -20.65 78.24 84.53
N ARG A 225 -21.43 77.36 85.17
CA ARG A 225 -22.01 77.62 86.51
C ARG A 225 -20.95 77.78 87.59
N GLN A 226 -19.90 76.96 87.58
CA GLN A 226 -18.77 77.09 88.50
C GLN A 226 -18.03 78.41 88.31
N THR A 227 -17.85 78.85 87.06
CA THR A 227 -17.24 80.14 86.72
C THR A 227 -18.07 81.29 87.28
N LEU A 228 -19.39 81.31 87.06
CA LEU A 228 -20.29 82.32 87.65
C LEU A 228 -20.28 82.31 89.18
N ARG A 229 -20.24 81.13 89.80
CA ARG A 229 -20.13 81.01 91.26
C ARG A 229 -18.80 81.53 91.77
N LEU A 230 -17.70 81.27 91.06
CA LEU A 230 -16.37 81.80 91.39
C LEU A 230 -16.32 83.32 91.24
N GLU A 231 -16.91 83.88 90.19
CA GLU A 231 -17.03 85.34 90.01
C GLU A 231 -17.85 85.99 91.14
N ASN A 232 -19.02 85.42 91.48
CA ASN A 232 -19.85 85.90 92.58
C ASN A 232 -19.16 85.75 93.94
N THR A 233 -18.43 84.66 94.16
CA THR A 233 -17.64 84.48 95.39
C THR A 233 -16.48 85.48 95.43
N GLY A 234 -15.84 85.76 94.29
CA GLY A 234 -14.81 86.78 94.16
C GLY A 234 -15.33 88.19 94.45
N ALA A 235 -16.50 88.54 93.94
CA ALA A 235 -17.19 89.80 94.24
C ALA A 235 -17.57 89.89 95.73
N GLY A 236 -18.13 88.82 96.31
CA GLY A 236 -18.48 88.77 97.73
C GLY A 236 -17.26 88.87 98.66
N VAL A 237 -16.12 88.27 98.28
CA VAL A 237 -14.85 88.43 99.02
C VAL A 237 -14.34 89.86 98.92
N ALA A 238 -14.45 90.52 97.76
CA ALA A 238 -14.07 91.92 97.60
C ALA A 238 -14.95 92.85 98.45
N GLU A 239 -16.27 92.64 98.47
CA GLU A 239 -17.20 93.37 99.35
C GLU A 239 -16.93 93.11 100.83
N GLN A 240 -16.57 91.88 101.22
CA GLN A 240 -16.24 91.54 102.60
C GLN A 240 -14.93 92.17 103.05
N ILE A 241 -13.93 92.30 102.18
CA ILE A 241 -12.70 93.07 102.47
C ILE A 241 -13.05 94.55 102.70
N GLN A 242 -13.88 95.14 101.84
CA GLN A 242 -14.30 96.54 101.98
C GLN A 242 -15.15 96.78 103.24
N SER A 243 -16.06 95.85 103.57
CA SER A 243 -16.87 95.85 104.79
C SER A 243 -16.03 95.72 106.06
N VAL A 244 -14.96 94.90 106.05
CA VAL A 244 -14.02 94.80 107.17
C VAL A 244 -13.21 96.08 107.33
N GLU A 245 -12.78 96.72 106.23
CA GLU A 245 -12.11 98.02 106.29
C GLU A 245 -13.01 99.12 106.89
N GLU A 246 -14.27 99.21 106.44
CA GLU A 246 -15.25 100.14 107.00
C GLU A 246 -15.61 99.82 108.45
N GLY A 247 -15.77 98.54 108.79
CA GLY A 247 -16.07 98.04 110.12
C GLY A 247 -14.96 98.32 111.13
N LEU A 248 -13.69 98.17 110.76
CA LEU A 248 -12.55 98.59 111.58
C LEU A 248 -12.52 100.11 111.78
N GLY A 249 -12.95 100.88 110.78
CA GLY A 249 -13.15 102.33 110.90
C GLY A 249 -14.24 102.71 111.91
N GLN A 250 -15.40 102.06 111.83
CA GLN A 250 -16.54 102.28 112.73
C GLN A 250 -16.29 101.79 114.16
N GLN A 251 -15.66 100.63 114.34
CA GLN A 251 -15.36 100.07 115.66
C GLN A 251 -14.36 100.93 116.42
N ARG A 252 -13.42 101.57 115.70
CA ARG A 252 -12.50 102.56 116.25
C ARG A 252 -13.20 103.85 116.68
N ALA A 253 -14.27 104.25 115.99
CA ALA A 253 -15.11 105.38 116.39
C ALA A 253 -16.05 105.04 117.57
N ALA A 254 -16.67 103.85 117.56
CA ALA A 254 -17.59 103.39 118.58
C ALA A 254 -16.91 103.12 119.95
N LEU A 255 -15.65 102.66 119.95
CA LEU A 255 -14.86 102.54 121.19
C LEU A 255 -14.62 103.89 121.89
N VAL A 256 -14.57 104.99 121.14
CA VAL A 256 -14.46 106.34 121.71
C VAL A 256 -15.80 106.78 122.32
N THR A 257 -16.93 106.44 121.70
CA THR A 257 -18.28 106.81 122.17
C THR A 257 -18.75 105.97 123.35
N ALA A 258 -18.49 104.66 123.38
CA ALA A 258 -18.92 103.76 124.45
C ALA A 258 -18.25 104.07 125.81
N ALA A 259 -17.04 104.65 125.79
CA ALA A 259 -16.39 105.16 127.00
C ALA A 259 -17.17 106.31 127.66
N TYR A 260 -17.99 107.05 126.90
CA TYR A 260 -18.82 108.15 127.42
C TYR A 260 -20.21 107.69 127.92
N ALA A 261 -20.83 106.68 127.30
CA ALA A 261 -22.23 106.28 127.57
C ALA A 261 -22.45 105.40 128.82
N LEU A 262 -21.48 104.55 129.19
CA LEU A 262 -21.60 103.63 130.35
C LEU A 262 -21.80 104.37 131.69
N ARG A 263 -21.52 105.68 131.72
CA ARG A 263 -21.70 106.52 132.90
C ARG A 263 -23.17 106.91 133.15
N THR A 264 -24.07 106.76 132.17
CA THR A 264 -25.43 107.31 132.21
C THR A 264 -26.52 106.28 132.56
N ASP A 265 -26.40 105.01 132.15
CA ASP A 265 -27.48 104.01 132.24
C ASP A 265 -27.75 103.40 133.63
N GLN A 266 -27.08 103.84 134.70
CA GLN A 266 -27.30 103.26 136.04
C GLN A 266 -28.57 103.74 136.77
N GLU A 267 -29.40 104.62 136.20
CA GLU A 267 -30.46 105.31 136.98
C GLU A 267 -31.95 104.89 136.74
N ASP A 268 -32.36 104.19 135.64
CA ASP A 268 -33.80 104.21 135.20
C ASP A 268 -34.70 102.92 135.31
N PHE A 269 -34.24 101.75 135.77
CA PHE A 269 -34.92 100.47 135.44
C PHE A 269 -36.18 100.04 136.25
N SER A 270 -36.69 100.77 137.24
CA SER A 270 -37.65 100.17 138.21
C SER A 270 -39.19 100.30 137.95
N ALA A 271 -39.68 100.75 136.78
CA ALA A 271 -41.07 101.28 136.71
C ALA A 271 -42.24 100.48 136.01
N GLN A 272 -42.07 99.40 135.23
CA GLN A 272 -42.99 99.15 134.08
C GLN A 272 -43.99 97.94 134.05
N VAL A 273 -44.31 97.18 135.11
CA VAL A 273 -44.88 95.80 134.93
C VAL A 273 -46.44 95.58 134.91
N GLU A 274 -47.35 96.51 135.22
CA GLU A 274 -48.73 96.12 135.68
C GLU A 274 -49.90 95.91 134.65
N SER A 275 -49.79 96.11 133.33
CA SER A 275 -50.99 96.56 132.56
C SER A 275 -52.05 95.58 131.95
N GLN A 276 -51.84 94.31 131.56
CA GLN A 276 -52.72 93.71 130.50
C GLN A 276 -53.45 92.40 130.84
N ARG A 277 -54.79 92.44 131.05
CA ARG A 277 -55.61 91.25 131.42
C ARG A 277 -57.07 91.11 130.90
N ALA A 278 -57.66 91.90 129.99
CA ALA A 278 -59.15 92.04 129.97
C ALA A 278 -60.02 91.61 128.75
N GLN A 279 -59.60 90.88 127.71
CA GLN A 279 -60.21 91.07 126.36
C GLN A 279 -61.10 89.97 125.68
N LEU A 280 -61.91 89.12 126.34
CA LEU A 280 -62.30 87.82 125.70
C LEU A 280 -63.78 87.32 125.69
N THR A 281 -64.83 88.04 125.25
CA THR A 281 -66.21 87.43 125.24
C THR A 281 -67.28 88.03 124.29
N GLU A 282 -67.53 87.59 123.03
CA GLU A 282 -68.85 87.99 122.39
C GLU A 282 -69.61 87.11 121.37
N GLN A 283 -69.12 86.63 120.21
CA GLN A 283 -70.09 86.47 119.09
C GLN A 283 -70.59 85.06 118.69
N LEU A 284 -71.92 84.88 118.63
CA LEU A 284 -72.66 83.80 117.92
C LEU A 284 -74.19 84.09 117.85
N ASP A 285 -74.75 84.50 116.69
CA ASP A 285 -76.16 84.25 116.28
C ASP A 285 -76.47 84.81 114.87
N ALA A 286 -77.18 84.05 114.02
CA ALA A 286 -78.10 84.49 112.93
C ALA A 286 -78.10 83.54 111.71
N ALA A 287 -79.08 82.62 111.68
CA ALA A 287 -79.49 81.90 110.48
C ALA A 287 -81.01 81.70 110.51
N ARG A 288 -81.73 82.32 109.57
CA ARG A 288 -83.07 81.92 109.04
C ARG A 288 -83.66 83.08 108.25
N THR A 289 -84.09 82.83 107.00
CA THR A 289 -85.48 83.00 106.48
C THR A 289 -85.47 82.83 104.95
N VAL A 290 -86.12 81.77 104.46
CA VAL A 290 -86.31 81.40 103.04
C VAL A 290 -87.77 80.98 102.88
N HIS A 291 -88.58 81.66 102.04
CA HIS A 291 -89.70 81.07 101.26
C HIS A 291 -90.49 82.13 100.43
N SER A 292 -90.15 82.35 99.15
CA SER A 292 -91.04 83.04 98.18
C SER A 292 -90.62 82.79 96.71
N GLU A 293 -90.57 81.52 96.28
CA GLU A 293 -90.28 81.16 94.89
C GLU A 293 -91.39 80.25 94.35
N LEU A 294 -92.30 80.78 93.53
CA LEU A 294 -93.11 79.95 92.61
C LEU A 294 -93.85 80.70 91.48
N GLY A 295 -93.68 82.01 91.33
CA GLY A 295 -94.28 82.78 90.21
C GLY A 295 -93.39 82.92 88.96
N GLU A 296 -92.09 82.62 89.08
CA GLU A 296 -91.06 82.95 88.06
C GLU A 296 -90.99 81.97 86.88
N THR A 297 -91.64 80.81 86.99
CA THR A 297 -91.41 79.66 86.08
C THR A 297 -92.06 79.79 84.70
N SER A 298 -93.04 80.69 84.51
CA SER A 298 -93.82 80.75 83.25
C SER A 298 -93.17 81.61 82.15
N VAL A 299 -92.40 82.64 82.51
CA VAL A 299 -91.75 83.56 81.54
C VAL A 299 -90.48 82.92 80.91
N ARG A 300 -89.80 82.05 81.65
CA ARG A 300 -88.54 81.38 81.25
C ARG A 300 -88.68 80.42 80.06
N SER A 301 -89.89 79.96 79.75
CA SER A 301 -90.14 78.96 78.70
C SER A 301 -90.10 79.54 77.27
N THR A 302 -90.47 80.82 77.09
CA THR A 302 -90.49 81.46 75.76
C THR A 302 -89.13 81.99 75.33
N GLU A 303 -88.26 82.39 76.28
CA GLU A 303 -86.84 82.69 76.01
C GLU A 303 -86.08 81.44 75.54
N SER A 304 -86.32 80.29 76.16
CA SER A 304 -85.60 79.04 75.83
C SER A 304 -85.83 78.55 74.40
N ILE A 305 -87.00 78.81 73.80
CA ILE A 305 -87.27 78.47 72.38
C ILE A 305 -86.51 79.41 71.44
N LYS A 306 -86.33 80.68 71.81
CA LYS A 306 -85.58 81.65 71.01
C LYS A 306 -84.08 81.32 71.01
N ASP A 307 -83.54 80.94 72.16
CA ASP A 307 -82.14 80.53 72.32
C ASP A 307 -81.81 79.27 71.50
N LEU A 308 -82.74 78.33 71.36
CA LEU A 308 -82.55 77.11 70.56
C LEU A 308 -82.46 77.36 69.05
N VAL A 309 -83.19 78.35 68.52
CA VAL A 309 -83.13 78.72 67.09
C VAL A 309 -81.85 79.50 66.77
N GLU A 310 -81.38 80.33 67.69
CA GLU A 310 -80.09 81.03 67.58
C GLU A 310 -78.93 80.03 67.62
N ALA A 311 -78.96 79.07 68.56
CA ALA A 311 -77.98 77.98 68.62
C ALA A 311 -77.95 77.11 67.36
N ALA A 312 -79.11 76.83 66.75
CA ALA A 312 -79.18 76.07 65.49
C ALA A 312 -78.58 76.83 64.29
N SER A 313 -78.76 78.16 64.24
CA SER A 313 -78.12 79.00 63.20
C SER A 313 -76.61 79.08 63.38
N ASP A 314 -76.13 79.16 64.62
CA ASP A 314 -74.69 79.17 64.92
C ASP A 314 -74.03 77.82 64.62
N GLN A 315 -74.72 76.71 64.87
CA GLN A 315 -74.27 75.37 64.44
C GLN A 315 -74.17 75.25 62.91
N PHE A 316 -75.11 75.83 62.17
CA PHE A 316 -75.06 75.82 60.70
C PHE A 316 -73.90 76.66 60.16
N ARG A 317 -73.61 77.82 60.77
CA ARG A 317 -72.42 78.61 60.44
C ARG A 317 -71.13 77.87 60.76
N ALA A 318 -71.04 77.21 61.92
CA ALA A 318 -69.88 76.41 62.28
C ALA A 318 -69.64 75.25 61.31
N LEU A 319 -70.70 74.61 60.79
CA LEU A 319 -70.61 73.58 59.75
C LEU A 319 -70.10 74.13 58.42
N VAL A 320 -70.55 75.31 58.01
CA VAL A 320 -70.07 75.98 56.78
C VAL A 320 -68.59 76.37 56.92
N ASP A 321 -68.18 76.94 58.05
CA ASP A 321 -66.78 77.28 58.32
C ASP A 321 -65.90 76.02 58.37
N MET A 322 -66.39 74.93 58.96
CA MET A 322 -65.69 73.64 58.98
C MET A 322 -65.54 73.07 57.57
N SER A 323 -66.60 73.12 56.75
CA SER A 323 -66.57 72.66 55.36
C SER A 323 -65.60 73.47 54.49
N GLN A 324 -65.52 74.79 54.69
CA GLN A 324 -64.55 75.63 53.98
C GLN A 324 -63.10 75.31 54.40
N ARG A 325 -62.84 75.12 55.69
CA ARG A 325 -61.52 74.70 56.19
C ARG A 325 -61.12 73.32 55.68
N GLU A 326 -62.07 72.41 55.56
CA GLU A 326 -61.83 71.07 55.02
C GLU A 326 -61.51 71.11 53.52
N ALA A 327 -62.19 71.98 52.76
CA ALA A 327 -61.88 72.24 51.35
C ALA A 327 -60.47 72.84 51.15
N ASP A 328 -60.09 73.82 51.98
CA ASP A 328 -58.75 74.43 51.94
C ASP A 328 -57.66 73.42 52.34
N SER A 329 -57.94 72.58 53.35
CA SER A 329 -57.06 71.47 53.75
C SER A 329 -56.88 70.45 52.63
N PHE A 330 -57.95 70.14 51.89
CA PHE A 330 -57.89 69.23 50.76
C PHE A 330 -57.08 69.82 49.59
N ASP A 331 -57.24 71.11 49.27
CA ASP A 331 -56.44 71.80 48.25
C ASP A 331 -54.95 71.82 48.63
N ALA A 332 -54.63 72.11 49.89
CA ALA A 332 -53.26 72.08 50.39
C ALA A 332 -52.65 70.66 50.32
N ALA A 333 -53.39 69.63 50.74
CA ALA A 333 -52.94 68.24 50.67
C ALA A 333 -52.73 67.78 49.22
N THR A 334 -53.58 68.23 48.30
CA THR A 334 -53.46 67.92 46.87
C THR A 334 -52.23 68.59 46.26
N LYS A 335 -51.96 69.86 46.59
CA LYS A 335 -50.73 70.56 46.15
C LYS A 335 -49.46 69.88 46.65
N VAL A 336 -49.40 69.49 47.92
CA VAL A 336 -48.25 68.76 48.49
C VAL A 336 -48.06 67.40 47.80
N SER A 337 -49.16 66.71 47.51
CA SER A 337 -49.10 65.43 46.80
C SER A 337 -48.63 65.58 45.35
N LEU A 338 -49.06 66.64 44.66
CA LEU A 338 -48.65 66.97 43.30
C LEU A 338 -47.16 67.34 43.24
N ASP A 339 -46.68 68.17 44.18
CA ASP A 339 -45.28 68.57 44.29
C ASP A 339 -44.36 67.37 44.57
N ARG A 340 -44.78 66.46 45.46
CA ARG A 340 -44.10 65.17 45.65
C ARG A 340 -44.07 64.33 44.38
N PHE A 341 -45.18 64.28 43.63
CA PHE A 341 -45.23 63.52 42.38
C PHE A 341 -44.32 64.12 41.32
N GLU A 342 -44.26 65.44 41.20
CA GLU A 342 -43.36 66.16 40.29
C GLU A 342 -41.88 65.90 40.64
N HIS A 343 -41.53 65.98 41.93
CA HIS A 343 -40.18 65.66 42.39
C HIS A 343 -39.79 64.21 42.08
N LEU A 344 -40.68 63.25 42.37
CA LEU A 344 -40.43 61.83 42.16
C LEU A 344 -40.35 61.49 40.66
N ALA A 345 -41.13 62.17 39.82
CA ALA A 345 -41.04 62.06 38.37
C ALA A 345 -39.72 62.64 37.83
N ALA A 346 -39.24 63.76 38.38
CA ALA A 346 -37.95 64.34 38.02
C ALA A 346 -36.79 63.41 38.42
N GLU A 347 -36.82 62.87 39.64
CA GLU A 347 -35.81 61.92 40.13
C GLU A 347 -35.80 60.61 39.32
N ALA A 348 -36.97 60.07 38.98
CA ALA A 348 -37.09 58.90 38.11
C ALA A 348 -36.53 59.17 36.71
N ARG A 349 -36.82 60.34 36.14
CA ARG A 349 -36.29 60.74 34.83
C ARG A 349 -34.77 60.85 34.86
N ASP A 350 -34.21 61.51 35.86
CA ASP A 350 -32.76 61.72 35.96
C ASP A 350 -32.02 60.39 36.22
N THR A 351 -32.60 59.50 37.02
CA THR A 351 -32.10 58.12 37.19
C THR A 351 -32.07 57.36 35.88
N LEU A 352 -33.16 57.44 35.09
CA LEU A 352 -33.24 56.77 33.78
C LEU A 352 -32.22 57.34 32.78
N VAL A 353 -31.98 58.65 32.79
CA VAL A 353 -30.96 59.29 31.94
C VAL A 353 -29.56 58.82 32.32
N GLU A 354 -29.27 58.66 33.61
CA GLU A 354 -27.97 58.21 34.07
C GLU A 354 -27.75 56.71 33.79
N GLU A 355 -28.78 55.89 33.97
CA GLU A 355 -28.74 54.46 33.65
C GLU A 355 -28.57 54.21 32.15
N THR A 356 -29.28 54.97 31.30
CA THR A 356 -29.10 54.91 29.85
C THR A 356 -27.71 55.39 29.42
N ARG A 357 -27.13 56.40 30.08
CA ARG A 357 -25.73 56.80 29.85
C ARG A 357 -24.75 55.69 30.18
N ARG A 358 -24.91 55.02 31.33
CA ARG A 358 -24.05 53.90 31.74
C ARG A 358 -24.19 52.71 30.80
N ALA A 359 -25.41 52.37 30.39
CA ALA A 359 -25.66 51.32 29.42
C ALA A 359 -25.01 51.63 28.07
N LEU A 360 -25.09 52.88 27.60
CA LEU A 360 -24.46 53.31 26.36
C LEU A 360 -22.93 53.24 26.44
N ALA A 361 -22.34 53.65 27.57
CA ALA A 361 -20.90 53.55 27.81
C ALA A 361 -20.42 52.09 27.83
N ALA A 362 -21.18 51.20 28.49
CA ALA A 362 -20.89 49.76 28.50
C ALA A 362 -20.99 49.14 27.10
N LEU A 363 -22.00 49.53 26.31
CA LEU A 363 -22.15 49.09 24.92
C LEU A 363 -20.99 49.59 24.05
N GLN A 364 -20.55 50.84 24.21
CA GLN A 364 -19.39 51.38 23.49
C GLN A 364 -18.10 50.65 23.86
N ALA A 365 -17.86 50.40 25.15
CA ALA A 365 -16.70 49.63 25.60
C ALA A 365 -16.70 48.20 25.02
N THR A 366 -17.86 47.54 25.06
CA THR A 366 -18.01 46.18 24.49
C THR A 366 -17.80 46.16 22.97
N ALA A 367 -18.27 47.20 22.27
CA ALA A 367 -18.08 47.34 20.83
C ALA A 367 -16.60 47.56 20.46
N GLU A 368 -15.87 48.35 21.25
CA GLU A 368 -14.44 48.58 21.03
C GLU A 368 -13.62 47.31 21.35
N ASP A 369 -13.91 46.62 22.45
CA ASP A 369 -13.28 45.34 22.78
C ASP A 369 -13.52 44.30 21.68
N SER A 370 -14.76 44.24 21.14
CA SER A 370 -15.09 43.36 20.02
C SER A 370 -14.31 43.72 18.75
N ARG A 371 -14.08 45.02 18.51
CA ARG A 371 -13.32 45.51 17.37
C ARG A 371 -11.84 45.15 17.48
N ILE A 372 -11.26 45.30 18.66
CA ILE A 372 -9.87 44.91 18.97
C ILE A 372 -9.71 43.40 18.79
N ALA A 373 -10.60 42.60 19.38
CA ALA A 373 -10.57 41.14 19.25
C ALA A 373 -10.71 40.69 17.79
N ALA A 374 -11.55 41.36 16.99
CA ALA A 374 -11.67 41.07 15.56
C ALA A 374 -10.40 41.42 14.77
N ALA A 375 -9.74 42.53 15.09
CA ALA A 375 -8.46 42.91 14.48
C ALA A 375 -7.34 41.91 14.83
N ASP A 376 -7.28 41.47 16.09
CA ASP A 376 -6.35 40.45 16.54
C ASP A 376 -6.60 39.11 15.83
N ALA A 377 -7.87 38.68 15.74
CA ALA A 377 -8.24 37.46 15.04
C ALA A 377 -7.85 37.51 13.54
N ALA A 378 -8.04 38.66 12.89
CA ALA A 378 -7.62 38.87 11.50
C ALA A 378 -6.09 38.79 11.35
N SER A 379 -5.33 39.42 12.26
CA SER A 379 -3.86 39.35 12.25
C SER A 379 -3.36 37.91 12.44
N GLN A 380 -3.97 37.15 13.34
CA GLN A 380 -3.63 35.74 13.57
C GLN A 380 -4.00 34.85 12.38
N ALA A 381 -5.10 35.15 11.69
CA ALA A 381 -5.48 34.44 10.48
C ALA A 381 -4.46 34.71 9.35
N GLN A 382 -3.96 35.94 9.23
CA GLN A 382 -2.94 36.29 8.26
C GLN A 382 -1.61 35.59 8.54
N ILE A 383 -1.13 35.60 9.80
CA ILE A 383 0.08 34.85 10.20
C ILE A 383 -0.07 33.35 9.89
N ARG A 384 -1.26 32.77 10.10
CA ARG A 384 -1.54 31.37 9.77
C ARG A 384 -1.51 31.13 8.26
N ALA A 385 -2.06 32.04 7.47
CA ALA A 385 -2.01 31.97 6.00
C ALA A 385 -0.57 32.06 5.48
N ASP A 386 0.26 32.94 6.04
CA ASP A 386 1.67 33.08 5.67
C ASP A 386 2.46 31.80 6.00
N ARG A 387 2.28 31.24 7.21
CA ARG A 387 2.91 29.97 7.61
C ARG A 387 2.45 28.80 6.75
N LEU A 388 1.17 28.76 6.38
CA LEU A 388 0.66 27.77 5.44
C LEU A 388 1.30 27.94 4.06
N GLY A 389 1.44 29.18 3.59
CA GLY A 389 2.13 29.50 2.35
C GLY A 389 3.58 29.03 2.33
N GLU A 390 4.32 29.28 3.41
CA GLU A 390 5.72 28.81 3.58
C GLU A 390 5.79 27.27 3.61
N ALA A 391 4.94 26.61 4.38
CA ALA A 391 4.89 25.15 4.44
C ALA A 391 4.52 24.50 3.09
N LEU A 392 3.59 25.12 2.35
CA LEU A 392 3.23 24.68 1.00
C LEU A 392 4.38 24.87 0.00
N PHE A 393 5.12 25.98 0.12
CA PHE A 393 6.30 26.23 -0.71
C PHE A 393 7.42 25.21 -0.44
N ASP A 394 7.73 24.94 0.82
CA ASP A 394 8.71 23.92 1.22
C ASP A 394 8.29 22.52 0.76
N ALA A 395 6.99 22.21 0.87
CA ALA A 395 6.44 20.94 0.38
C ALA A 395 6.55 20.83 -1.14
N ALA A 396 6.26 21.90 -1.88
CA ALA A 396 6.41 21.95 -3.33
C ALA A 396 7.88 21.77 -3.73
N GLN A 397 8.82 22.46 -3.06
CA GLN A 397 10.24 22.34 -3.34
C GLN A 397 10.77 20.93 -3.08
N LYS A 398 10.33 20.27 -1.99
CA LYS A 398 10.67 18.86 -1.73
C LYS A 398 10.08 17.91 -2.76
N ALA A 399 8.85 18.16 -3.21
CA ALA A 399 8.22 17.35 -4.24
C ALA A 399 8.96 17.45 -5.57
N ASP A 400 9.39 18.66 -5.93
CA ASP A 400 10.16 18.93 -7.15
C ASP A 400 11.53 18.23 -7.11
N ALA A 401 12.26 18.36 -5.98
CA ALA A 401 13.52 17.65 -5.78
C ALA A 401 13.38 16.12 -5.84
N ALA A 402 12.27 15.58 -5.31
CA ALA A 402 11.97 14.15 -5.42
C ALA A 402 11.64 13.73 -6.86
N ALA A 403 10.97 14.58 -7.64
CA ALA A 403 10.70 14.35 -9.05
C ALA A 403 11.99 14.34 -9.88
N ASP A 404 12.88 15.32 -9.67
CA ASP A 404 14.19 15.38 -10.33
C ASP A 404 15.04 14.15 -10.01
N SER A 405 15.10 13.73 -8.73
CA SER A 405 15.79 12.51 -8.31
C SER A 405 15.24 11.27 -9.02
N ARG A 406 13.93 11.18 -9.22
CA ARG A 406 13.30 10.09 -9.98
C ARG A 406 13.64 10.14 -11.46
N ILE A 407 13.69 11.33 -12.07
CA ILE A 407 14.08 11.51 -13.47
C ILE A 407 15.54 11.10 -13.67
N GLU A 408 16.45 11.49 -12.78
CA GLU A 408 17.83 11.03 -12.79
C GLU A 408 17.95 9.51 -12.62
N GLY A 409 17.18 8.94 -11.68
CA GLY A 409 17.10 7.49 -11.50
C GLY A 409 16.62 6.76 -12.75
N ALA A 410 15.58 7.27 -13.41
CA ALA A 410 15.08 6.73 -14.67
C ALA A 410 16.14 6.82 -15.78
N ARG A 411 16.85 7.95 -15.92
CA ARG A 411 17.97 8.09 -16.88
C ARG A 411 19.08 7.09 -16.61
N ARG A 412 19.43 6.85 -15.35
CA ARG A 412 20.44 5.86 -14.96
C ARG A 412 20.03 4.45 -15.39
N ILE A 413 18.80 4.04 -15.09
CA ILE A 413 18.27 2.73 -15.48
C ILE A 413 18.28 2.56 -17.00
N VAL A 414 17.90 3.60 -17.76
CA VAL A 414 17.95 3.56 -19.24
C VAL A 414 19.39 3.36 -19.73
N ASN A 415 20.35 4.08 -19.16
CA ASN A 415 21.76 3.94 -19.53
C ASN A 415 22.32 2.55 -19.16
N GLU A 416 21.99 2.03 -17.98
CA GLU A 416 22.37 0.67 -17.56
C GLU A 416 21.72 -0.40 -18.45
N THR A 417 20.47 -0.19 -18.85
CA THR A 417 19.76 -1.11 -19.76
C THR A 417 20.39 -1.09 -21.15
N ALA A 418 20.74 0.09 -21.68
CA ALA A 418 21.47 0.21 -22.93
C ALA A 418 22.82 -0.51 -22.88
N ALA A 419 23.59 -0.30 -21.79
CA ALA A 419 24.86 -1.00 -21.58
C ALA A 419 24.70 -2.53 -21.47
N MET A 420 23.64 -3.02 -20.80
CA MET A 420 23.33 -4.44 -20.74
C MET A 420 22.95 -5.01 -22.11
N VAL A 421 22.22 -4.26 -22.94
CA VAL A 421 21.89 -4.66 -24.31
C VAL A 421 23.15 -4.74 -25.16
N ASP A 422 24.06 -3.77 -25.06
CA ASP A 422 25.36 -3.80 -25.77
C ASP A 422 26.19 -5.02 -25.34
N HIS A 423 26.28 -5.27 -24.03
CA HIS A 423 27.02 -6.42 -23.48
C HIS A 423 26.38 -7.76 -23.86
N ALA A 424 25.04 -7.84 -23.90
CA ALA A 424 24.33 -9.02 -24.39
C ALA A 424 24.55 -9.23 -25.89
N GLY A 425 24.59 -8.15 -26.67
CA GLY A 425 24.91 -8.16 -28.10
C GLY A 425 26.32 -8.69 -28.35
N GLN A 426 27.32 -8.19 -27.63
CA GLN A 426 28.70 -8.67 -27.69
C GLN A 426 28.82 -10.15 -27.32
N ASN A 427 28.18 -10.58 -26.23
CA ASN A 427 28.15 -12.00 -25.86
C ASN A 427 27.48 -12.88 -26.91
N ALA A 428 26.44 -12.40 -27.57
CA ALA A 428 25.78 -13.12 -28.66
C ALA A 428 26.72 -13.26 -29.87
N ILE A 429 27.44 -12.19 -30.24
CA ILE A 429 28.45 -12.21 -31.30
C ILE A 429 29.56 -13.22 -30.96
N GLU A 430 30.15 -13.15 -29.76
CA GLU A 430 31.19 -14.09 -29.36
C GLU A 430 30.71 -15.55 -29.36
N LYS A 431 29.45 -15.79 -28.97
CA LYS A 431 28.88 -17.14 -28.98
C LYS A 431 28.66 -17.62 -30.41
N LEU A 432 28.23 -16.74 -31.31
CA LEU A 432 28.11 -17.02 -32.74
C LEU A 432 29.47 -17.36 -33.36
N GLU A 433 30.51 -16.57 -33.10
CA GLU A 433 31.88 -16.83 -33.53
C GLU A 433 32.37 -18.19 -33.01
N ARG A 434 32.19 -18.46 -31.71
CA ARG A 434 32.55 -19.77 -31.11
C ARG A 434 31.77 -20.94 -31.70
N THR A 435 30.53 -20.75 -32.13
CA THR A 435 29.76 -21.79 -32.83
C THR A 435 30.21 -21.96 -34.27
N MET A 436 30.58 -20.87 -34.95
CA MET A 436 31.10 -20.89 -36.31
C MET A 436 32.45 -21.61 -36.36
N ASP A 437 33.36 -21.33 -35.43
CA ASP A 437 34.63 -22.05 -35.28
C ASP A 437 34.43 -23.55 -35.06
N ARG A 438 33.43 -23.93 -34.25
CA ARG A 438 33.08 -25.34 -34.04
C ARG A 438 32.53 -25.99 -35.32
N MET A 439 31.70 -25.28 -36.08
CA MET A 439 31.22 -25.78 -37.37
C MET A 439 32.36 -25.93 -38.38
N ILE A 440 33.28 -24.96 -38.45
CA ILE A 440 34.47 -25.03 -39.32
C ILE A 440 35.34 -26.24 -38.95
N LYS A 441 35.58 -26.47 -37.64
CA LYS A 441 36.32 -27.66 -37.18
C LYS A 441 35.60 -28.97 -37.52
N ALA A 442 34.30 -29.05 -37.27
CA ALA A 442 33.51 -30.23 -37.60
C ALA A 442 33.51 -30.51 -39.11
N LEU A 443 33.43 -29.47 -39.95
CA LEU A 443 33.56 -29.62 -41.40
C LEU A 443 34.96 -30.12 -41.80
N GLY A 444 36.01 -29.63 -41.15
CA GLY A 444 37.37 -30.13 -41.35
C GLY A 444 37.55 -31.59 -40.92
N GLU A 445 36.93 -32.02 -39.82
CA GLU A 445 36.91 -33.42 -39.38
C GLU A 445 36.16 -34.32 -40.38
N VAL A 446 35.04 -33.83 -40.94
CA VAL A 446 34.31 -34.53 -42.00
C VAL A 446 35.17 -34.67 -43.25
N ASP A 447 35.85 -33.61 -43.70
CA ASP A 447 36.75 -33.64 -44.87
C ASP A 447 37.93 -34.62 -44.67
N ALA A 448 38.50 -34.65 -43.46
CA ALA A 448 39.53 -35.62 -43.09
C ALA A 448 38.98 -37.07 -43.09
N SER A 449 37.75 -37.28 -42.63
CA SER A 449 37.10 -38.61 -42.65
C SER A 449 36.80 -39.09 -44.06
N ILE A 450 36.43 -38.18 -44.97
CA ILE A 450 36.23 -38.48 -46.40
C ILE A 450 37.57 -38.86 -47.03
N THR A 451 38.64 -38.15 -46.69
CA THR A 451 39.99 -38.47 -47.17
C THR A 451 40.46 -39.86 -46.68
N ASP A 452 40.24 -40.22 -45.40
CA ASP A 452 40.54 -41.57 -44.88
C ASP A 452 39.69 -42.65 -45.56
N LEU A 453 38.42 -42.37 -45.86
CA LEU A 453 37.55 -43.28 -46.61
C LEU A 453 38.05 -43.49 -48.05
N ASP A 454 38.47 -42.44 -48.75
CA ASP A 454 39.06 -42.54 -50.08
C ASP A 454 40.39 -43.31 -50.06
N GLU A 455 41.23 -43.07 -49.06
CA GLU A 455 42.50 -43.78 -48.90
C GLU A 455 42.30 -45.27 -48.57
N ARG A 456 41.26 -45.60 -47.78
CA ARG A 456 40.85 -46.99 -47.54
C ARG A 456 40.25 -47.63 -48.77
N ALA A 457 39.43 -46.92 -49.53
CA ALA A 457 38.86 -47.40 -50.78
C ALA A 457 39.95 -47.71 -51.81
N ALA A 458 41.02 -46.91 -51.85
CA ALA A 458 42.19 -47.14 -52.70
C ALA A 458 43.00 -48.39 -52.30
N ARG A 459 43.06 -48.72 -50.99
CA ARG A 459 43.79 -49.89 -50.46
C ARG A 459 42.97 -51.19 -50.44
N LEU A 460 41.65 -51.08 -50.49
CA LEU A 460 40.69 -52.19 -50.48
C LEU A 460 40.95 -53.28 -51.53
N PRO A 461 41.31 -52.99 -52.80
CA PRO A 461 41.59 -54.04 -53.78
C PRO A 461 42.86 -54.83 -53.45
N ASP A 462 43.88 -54.21 -52.86
CA ASP A 462 45.10 -54.90 -52.45
C ASP A 462 44.90 -55.69 -51.15
N GLU A 463 44.13 -55.17 -50.19
CA GLU A 463 43.71 -55.92 -49.00
C GLU A 463 42.81 -57.12 -49.36
N ALA A 464 41.91 -56.97 -50.34
CA ALA A 464 41.09 -58.07 -50.84
C ALA A 464 41.93 -59.16 -51.54
N ARG A 465 42.98 -58.77 -52.27
CA ARG A 465 43.95 -59.73 -52.84
C ARG A 465 44.73 -60.45 -51.76
N ALA A 466 45.26 -59.73 -50.77
CA ALA A 466 45.97 -60.32 -49.65
C ALA A 466 45.08 -61.30 -48.86
N ARG A 467 43.81 -60.96 -48.62
CA ARG A 467 42.85 -61.89 -47.99
C ARG A 467 42.53 -63.09 -48.87
N ALA A 468 42.43 -62.92 -50.18
CA ALA A 468 42.20 -64.05 -51.10
C ALA A 468 43.41 -65.00 -51.12
N GLU A 469 44.63 -64.47 -51.05
CA GLU A 469 45.87 -65.26 -50.92
C GLU A 469 45.94 -65.98 -49.57
N ASP A 470 45.58 -65.33 -48.47
CA ASP A 470 45.54 -65.95 -47.13
C ASP A 470 44.50 -67.08 -47.05
N VAL A 471 43.30 -66.85 -47.62
CA VAL A 471 42.28 -67.91 -47.75
C VAL A 471 42.78 -69.04 -48.63
N ARG A 472 43.46 -68.75 -49.74
CA ARG A 472 44.04 -69.77 -50.61
C ARG A 472 45.10 -70.60 -49.86
N ALA A 473 46.01 -69.97 -49.12
CA ALA A 473 47.03 -70.65 -48.33
C ALA A 473 46.37 -71.55 -47.26
N THR A 474 45.35 -71.04 -46.58
CA THR A 474 44.57 -71.81 -45.59
C THR A 474 43.87 -73.01 -46.23
N VAL A 475 43.34 -72.87 -47.45
CA VAL A 475 42.71 -73.98 -48.20
C VAL A 475 43.76 -74.98 -48.68
N GLU A 476 44.93 -74.54 -49.14
CA GLU A 476 46.04 -75.44 -49.52
C GLU A 476 46.55 -76.23 -48.29
N GLU A 477 46.68 -75.59 -47.13
CA GLU A 477 47.02 -76.25 -45.87
C GLU A 477 45.91 -77.22 -45.41
N GLY A 478 44.64 -76.83 -45.54
CA GLY A 478 43.50 -77.69 -45.25
C GLY A 478 43.42 -78.92 -46.17
N LEU A 479 43.74 -78.76 -47.47
CA LEU A 479 43.82 -79.86 -48.42
C LEU A 479 45.03 -80.77 -48.13
N ALA A 480 46.16 -80.22 -47.72
CA ALA A 480 47.32 -80.99 -47.28
C ALA A 480 47.02 -81.80 -46.00
N ALA A 481 46.32 -81.20 -45.04
CA ALA A 481 45.84 -81.88 -43.83
C ALA A 481 44.82 -82.98 -44.17
N LEU A 482 43.92 -82.75 -45.14
CA LEU A 482 42.98 -83.74 -45.63
C LEU A 482 43.71 -84.92 -46.33
N ALA A 483 44.74 -84.62 -47.12
CA ALA A 483 45.59 -85.62 -47.78
C ALA A 483 46.43 -86.42 -46.76
N ALA A 484 46.89 -85.79 -45.68
CA ALA A 484 47.57 -86.46 -44.57
C ALA A 484 46.59 -87.35 -43.78
N ALA A 485 45.38 -86.87 -43.51
CA ALA A 485 44.33 -87.64 -42.84
C ALA A 485 43.87 -88.84 -43.66
N SER A 486 43.76 -88.71 -44.98
CA SER A 486 43.44 -89.83 -45.88
C SER A 486 44.59 -90.84 -46.01
N ARG A 487 45.86 -90.40 -45.95
CA ARG A 487 47.01 -91.31 -45.81
C ARG A 487 46.99 -92.07 -44.49
N LYS A 488 46.74 -91.36 -43.39
CA LYS A 488 46.60 -91.96 -42.05
C LYS A 488 45.42 -92.94 -41.99
N ALA A 489 44.31 -92.65 -42.67
CA ALA A 489 43.19 -93.57 -42.79
C ALA A 489 43.54 -94.83 -43.60
N ALA A 490 44.40 -94.72 -44.63
CA ALA A 490 44.91 -95.88 -45.36
C ALA A 490 45.88 -96.72 -44.50
N GLU A 491 46.75 -96.08 -43.73
CA GLU A 491 47.63 -96.74 -42.75
C GLU A 491 46.83 -97.42 -41.61
N ASP A 492 45.77 -96.77 -41.11
CA ASP A 492 44.86 -97.36 -40.12
C ASP A 492 44.05 -98.53 -40.71
N THR A 493 43.81 -98.55 -42.02
CA THR A 493 43.18 -99.69 -42.72
C THR A 493 44.15 -100.87 -42.85
N GLU A 494 45.45 -100.61 -43.09
CA GLU A 494 46.51 -101.61 -43.07
C GLU A 494 46.74 -102.16 -41.65
N ALA A 495 46.72 -101.30 -40.62
CA ALA A 495 46.79 -101.70 -39.22
C ALA A 495 45.55 -102.52 -38.77
N LEU A 496 44.37 -102.22 -39.31
CA LEU A 496 43.15 -103.01 -39.10
C LEU A 496 43.25 -104.41 -39.71
N ASP A 497 43.93 -104.55 -40.85
CA ASP A 497 44.14 -105.84 -41.53
C ASP A 497 45.16 -106.71 -40.77
N VAL A 498 46.23 -106.09 -40.25
CA VAL A 498 47.16 -106.73 -39.29
C VAL A 498 46.43 -107.17 -38.01
N GLY A 499 45.56 -106.31 -37.47
CA GLY A 499 44.70 -106.64 -36.31
C GLY A 499 43.63 -107.70 -36.62
N PHE A 500 43.25 -107.89 -37.89
CA PHE A 500 42.37 -108.97 -38.33
C PHE A 500 43.13 -110.31 -38.35
N GLN A 501 44.36 -110.32 -38.88
CA GLN A 501 45.24 -111.51 -38.86
C GLN A 501 45.62 -111.94 -37.44
N GLU A 502 45.87 -110.99 -36.53
CA GLU A 502 46.19 -111.29 -35.13
C GLU A 502 44.98 -111.82 -34.34
N ARG A 503 43.75 -111.39 -34.70
CA ARG A 503 42.49 -111.96 -34.18
C ARG A 503 42.21 -113.36 -34.72
N VAL A 504 42.53 -113.64 -35.99
CA VAL A 504 42.44 -114.98 -36.57
C VAL A 504 43.43 -115.94 -35.88
N ARG A 505 44.64 -115.48 -35.54
CA ARG A 505 45.61 -116.25 -34.76
C ARG A 505 45.13 -116.55 -33.34
N ARG A 506 44.62 -115.54 -32.61
CA ARG A 506 43.99 -115.72 -31.29
C ARG A 506 42.74 -116.62 -31.32
N ASN A 507 41.98 -116.63 -32.42
CA ASN A 507 40.81 -117.49 -32.61
C ASN A 507 41.21 -118.97 -32.81
N TYR A 508 42.29 -119.24 -33.54
CA TYR A 508 42.88 -120.58 -33.66
C TYR A 508 43.50 -121.09 -32.34
N ASP A 509 44.10 -120.19 -31.55
CA ASP A 509 44.59 -120.53 -30.20
C ASP A 509 43.41 -120.84 -29.24
N MET A 510 42.32 -120.06 -29.30
CA MET A 510 41.08 -120.36 -28.55
C MET A 510 40.40 -121.66 -28.97
N LEU A 511 40.45 -122.05 -30.25
CA LEU A 511 39.94 -123.36 -30.73
C LEU A 511 40.82 -124.53 -30.28
N THR A 512 42.10 -124.29 -30.04
CA THR A 512 43.05 -125.30 -29.53
C THR A 512 42.94 -125.46 -28.00
N GLU A 513 42.63 -124.38 -27.28
CA GLU A 513 42.40 -124.40 -25.83
C GLU A 513 40.98 -124.91 -25.46
N ALA A 514 39.99 -124.70 -26.33
CA ALA A 514 38.63 -125.25 -26.21
C ALA A 514 38.53 -126.79 -26.44
N VAL A 515 39.55 -127.43 -27.04
CA VAL A 515 39.63 -128.90 -27.17
C VAL A 515 40.35 -129.56 -25.97
N ARG A 516 41.05 -128.79 -25.13
CA ARG A 516 41.68 -129.31 -23.89
C ARG A 516 40.80 -129.16 -22.64
N LEU A 517 39.72 -128.38 -22.73
CA LEU A 517 38.79 -128.09 -21.64
C LEU A 517 37.33 -128.52 -21.94
N MET A 518 37.17 -129.53 -22.80
CA MET A 518 36.00 -130.42 -22.74
C MET A 518 36.10 -131.23 -21.45
N GLY A 519 35.55 -130.68 -20.38
CA GLY A 519 35.68 -131.25 -19.05
C GLY A 519 34.66 -130.74 -18.05
N VAL A 520 33.38 -130.76 -18.45
CA VAL A 520 32.20 -130.93 -17.57
C VAL A 520 31.57 -129.64 -16.96
N VAL A 521 30.48 -129.23 -17.63
CA VAL A 521 29.13 -128.91 -17.09
C VAL A 521 28.89 -127.54 -16.39
N SER A 522 28.26 -126.67 -17.20
CA SER A 522 26.99 -125.95 -16.98
C SER A 522 26.91 -124.63 -16.20
N GLY A 523 26.42 -123.60 -16.92
CA GLY A 523 25.18 -122.90 -16.51
C GLY A 523 25.22 -121.38 -16.24
N GLU A 524 25.07 -120.58 -17.31
CA GLU A 524 24.25 -119.33 -17.44
C GLU A 524 24.48 -118.05 -16.57
N PRO A 525 24.00 -116.85 -17.03
CA PRO A 525 24.84 -115.64 -17.07
C PRO A 525 24.20 -114.33 -16.54
N ALA A 526 24.98 -113.24 -16.73
CA ALA A 526 24.58 -111.83 -16.93
C ALA A 526 24.19 -110.97 -15.72
N SER A 527 24.77 -109.76 -15.65
CA SER A 527 24.11 -108.52 -15.21
C SER A 527 24.96 -107.27 -15.48
N ALA A 528 24.33 -106.26 -16.09
CA ALA A 528 24.79 -104.87 -16.19
C ALA A 528 24.33 -104.02 -14.98
N ARG A 529 25.06 -102.92 -14.67
CA ARG A 529 24.72 -101.75 -13.81
C ARG A 529 25.89 -100.75 -13.90
N ARG A 530 25.83 -99.43 -13.66
CA ARG A 530 24.84 -98.33 -13.55
C ARG A 530 25.62 -97.14 -12.91
N ARG A 531 25.21 -95.87 -13.20
CA ARG A 531 25.32 -94.58 -12.41
C ARG A 531 26.52 -93.61 -12.60
N GLU A 532 26.17 -92.36 -12.99
CA GLU A 532 26.43 -90.97 -12.42
C GLU A 532 27.36 -90.76 -11.19
N PRO A 533 27.74 -89.51 -10.72
CA PRO A 533 27.41 -88.08 -11.08
C PRO A 533 28.60 -87.02 -10.99
N ALA A 534 28.31 -85.69 -10.92
CA ALA A 534 29.10 -84.40 -10.83
C ALA A 534 30.14 -84.24 -9.66
N PRO A 535 30.94 -83.13 -9.40
CA PRO A 535 30.60 -81.67 -9.24
C PRO A 535 31.72 -80.58 -9.52
N ALA A 536 31.53 -79.32 -9.03
CA ALA A 536 32.23 -77.98 -9.11
C ALA A 536 33.72 -77.91 -8.56
N PRO A 537 34.49 -76.77 -8.34
CA PRO A 537 34.15 -75.33 -8.06
C PRO A 537 35.18 -74.16 -8.42
N GLU A 538 34.82 -72.92 -8.01
CA GLU A 538 35.59 -71.76 -7.43
C GLU A 538 36.83 -71.04 -8.05
N SER A 539 36.80 -69.69 -8.09
CA SER A 539 37.61 -68.72 -7.27
C SER A 539 38.10 -67.42 -7.97
N ARG A 540 37.99 -66.30 -7.23
CA ARG A 540 38.51 -64.91 -7.43
C ARG A 540 39.88 -64.76 -6.72
N PRO A 541 40.74 -63.74 -6.98
CA PRO A 541 40.71 -62.38 -6.32
C PRO A 541 41.37 -61.27 -7.20
N ALA A 542 41.68 -60.02 -6.83
CA ALA A 542 41.20 -58.91 -5.96
C ALA A 542 42.17 -57.70 -6.21
N VAL A 543 41.78 -56.48 -5.81
CA VAL A 543 42.57 -55.27 -5.36
C VAL A 543 41.62 -54.06 -5.61
N ALA A 544 40.90 -53.42 -4.66
CA ALA A 544 41.22 -52.75 -3.38
C ALA A 544 42.14 -51.52 -3.59
N GLU A 545 41.66 -50.27 -3.50
CA GLU A 545 41.62 -49.42 -2.29
C GLU A 545 41.43 -47.96 -2.80
N GLU A 546 40.92 -46.93 -2.10
CA GLU A 546 40.28 -46.71 -0.80
C GLU A 546 40.08 -45.17 -0.63
N ARG A 547 39.26 -44.79 0.37
CA ARG A 547 39.12 -43.48 1.07
C ARG A 547 38.11 -42.50 0.45
N GLY A 548 36.96 -42.19 1.05
CA GLY A 548 36.67 -41.90 2.47
C GLY A 548 36.83 -40.39 2.71
N PHE A 549 35.97 -39.63 3.41
CA PHE A 549 34.95 -39.94 4.40
C PHE A 549 34.19 -38.64 4.75
N GLY A 550 32.86 -38.71 4.96
CA GLY A 550 32.10 -37.98 5.99
C GLY A 550 31.92 -36.45 5.89
N LEU A 551 30.91 -35.79 6.47
CA LEU A 551 29.86 -36.18 7.43
C LEU A 551 28.68 -35.19 7.35
N ARG A 552 27.55 -35.66 7.91
CA ARG A 552 26.23 -35.05 8.10
C ARG A 552 26.21 -33.69 8.81
N GLY A 553 25.19 -32.89 8.52
CA GLY A 553 24.66 -31.84 9.41
C GLY A 553 23.16 -31.61 9.19
N ARG A 554 22.33 -32.00 10.18
CA ARG A 554 20.90 -31.66 10.31
C ARG A 554 20.77 -30.47 11.28
N LEU A 555 19.95 -29.48 10.95
CA LEU A 555 19.33 -28.48 11.86
C LEU A 555 18.01 -28.08 11.16
N ARG A 556 16.82 -28.57 11.52
CA ARG A 556 15.94 -28.32 12.69
C ARG A 556 15.53 -26.85 12.88
N LEU A 557 14.23 -26.61 12.65
CA LEU A 557 13.43 -25.42 12.93
C LEU A 557 13.28 -25.20 14.45
N GLU A 558 13.09 -23.94 14.86
CA GLU A 558 12.03 -23.56 15.80
C GLU A 558 11.55 -22.10 15.57
N PRO A 559 10.33 -21.75 15.98
CA PRO A 559 9.70 -20.44 15.82
C PRO A 559 9.77 -19.59 17.10
N THR A 560 9.79 -18.26 16.94
CA THR A 560 9.11 -17.25 17.79
C THR A 560 9.06 -15.94 17.03
#